data_AF-D2QB18-F1
#
_entry.id   AF-D2QB18-F1
#
_cell.length_a   1.000
_cell.length_b   1.000
_cell.length_c   1.000
_cell.angle_alpha   90.00
_cell.angle_beta   90.00
_cell.angle_gamma   90.00
#
_symmetry.space_group_name_H-M   'P 1'
#
loop_
_entity.id
_entity.type
_entity.pdbx_description
1 polymer ?
#
loop_
_entity_poly.entity_id
_entity_poly.type
_entity_poly.pdbx_seq_one_letter_code
_entity_poly.pdbx_strand_id
1 'polypeptide(L)'
;MEYGMLLSTGIVGDFYDNAMFESVNGACKTELVWRCKPFRDPADLELATFRWVSWWNSKRLRQSLGCRTPEQAETEYYVDQSM
;
A
#
# COMPACT_ATOMS: atom_id res chain seq x y z
N MET A 1 15.10 6.22 -22.12
CA MET A 1 14.86 6.67 -20.74
C MET A 1 14.48 5.44 -19.96
N GLU A 2 15.48 4.77 -19.41
CA GLU A 2 15.27 3.66 -18.48
C GLU A 2 14.92 4.32 -17.14
N TYR A 3 13.66 4.20 -16.71
CA TYR A 3 13.30 4.51 -15.33
C TYR A 3 14.21 3.64 -14.47
N GLY A 4 15.08 4.24 -13.66
CA GLY A 4 16.04 3.56 -12.79
C GLY A 4 15.37 2.79 -11.66
N MET A 5 14.44 1.89 -11.99
CA MET A 5 13.89 0.91 -11.08
C MET A 5 14.97 -0.13 -10.84
N LEU A 6 15.72 0.05 -9.77
CA LEU A 6 16.53 -1.00 -9.20
C LEU A 6 15.57 -2.15 -8.84
N LEU A 7 15.70 -3.29 -9.51
CA LEU A 7 15.08 -4.53 -9.02
C LEU A 7 15.71 -4.82 -7.65
N SER A 8 14.94 -4.67 -6.57
CA SER A 8 15.38 -5.05 -5.22
C SER A 8 15.37 -6.57 -5.10
N THR A 9 16.26 -7.22 -5.84
CA THR A 9 16.55 -8.65 -5.65
C THR A 9 17.69 -8.73 -4.64
N GLY A 10 17.32 -8.66 -3.36
CA GLY A 10 18.08 -9.28 -2.26
C GLY A 10 19.43 -8.66 -1.90
N ILE A 11 19.41 -7.42 -1.39
CA ILE A 11 20.42 -7.01 -0.40
C ILE A 11 19.85 -7.30 0.99
N VAL A 12 20.62 -8.01 1.83
CA VAL A 12 20.35 -8.16 3.27
C VAL A 12 20.24 -6.74 3.85
N GLY A 13 19.01 -6.27 4.04
CA GLY A 13 18.72 -4.86 4.37
C GLY A 13 17.37 -4.35 3.85
N ASP A 14 16.84 -4.93 2.75
CA ASP A 14 15.52 -4.54 2.18
C ASP A 14 14.33 -5.26 2.86
N PHE A 15 14.57 -5.86 4.03
CA PHE A 15 13.52 -6.53 4.79
C PHE A 15 12.38 -5.60 5.20
N TYR A 16 12.66 -4.30 5.32
CA TYR A 16 11.65 -3.33 5.73
C TYR A 16 10.63 -3.05 4.62
N ASP A 17 11.08 -2.85 3.38
CA ASP A 17 10.20 -2.68 2.22
C ASP A 17 9.40 -3.95 1.97
N ASN A 18 10.07 -5.11 1.96
CA ASN A 18 9.41 -6.39 1.83
C ASN A 18 8.40 -6.65 2.97
N ALA A 19 8.74 -6.39 4.24
CA ALA A 19 7.82 -6.56 5.36
C ALA A 19 6.62 -5.60 5.30
N MET A 20 6.82 -4.38 4.81
CA MET A 20 5.76 -3.42 4.56
C MET A 20 4.82 -3.91 3.45
N PHE A 21 5.38 -4.35 2.32
CA PHE A 21 4.63 -4.92 1.22
C PHE A 21 3.84 -6.17 1.64
N GLU A 22 4.48 -7.09 2.36
CA GLU A 22 3.84 -8.31 2.89
C GLU A 22 2.70 -7.97 3.85
N SER A 23 2.87 -6.95 4.70
CA SER A 23 1.82 -6.47 5.61
C SER A 23 0.62 -5.90 4.85
N VAL A 24 0.85 -5.12 3.80
CA VAL A 24 -0.22 -4.56 2.95
C VAL A 24 -0.96 -5.69 2.20
N ASN A 25 -0.22 -6.65 1.64
CA ASN A 25 -0.79 -7.81 0.96
C ASN A 25 -1.63 -8.69 1.91
N GLY A 26 -1.14 -8.92 3.13
CA GLY A 26 -1.87 -9.65 4.17
C GLY A 26 -3.17 -8.95 4.58
N ALA A 27 -3.12 -7.62 4.73
CA ALA A 27 -4.29 -6.80 5.02
C ALA A 27 -5.32 -6.82 3.87
N CYS A 28 -4.86 -6.71 2.63
CA CYS A 28 -5.73 -6.83 1.45
C CYS A 28 -6.45 -8.18 1.42
N LYS A 29 -5.74 -9.29 1.59
CA LYS A 29 -6.36 -10.62 1.63
C LYS A 29 -7.39 -10.74 2.76
N THR A 30 -7.09 -10.22 3.95
CA THR A 30 -7.99 -10.31 5.11
C THR A 30 -9.23 -9.43 4.97
N GLU A 31 -9.04 -8.17 4.56
CA GLU A 31 -10.10 -7.16 4.59
C GLU A 31 -10.92 -7.14 3.30
N LEU A 32 -10.30 -7.44 2.16
CA LEU A 32 -10.98 -7.52 0.87
C LEU A 32 -11.47 -8.95 0.63
N VAL A 33 -10.55 -9.91 0.55
CA VAL A 33 -10.88 -11.25 0.02
C VAL A 33 -11.69 -12.07 1.01
N TRP A 34 -11.41 -12.00 2.31
CA TRP A 34 -12.14 -12.79 3.31
C TRP A 34 -13.44 -12.12 3.77
N ARG A 35 -13.49 -10.79 3.89
CA ARG A 35 -14.69 -10.08 4.38
C ARG A 35 -15.70 -9.70 3.29
N CYS A 36 -15.27 -9.50 2.04
CA CYS A 36 -16.15 -9.07 0.95
C CYS A 36 -16.55 -10.18 -0.03
N LYS A 37 -16.22 -11.45 0.25
CA LYS A 37 -16.75 -12.60 -0.50
C LYS A 37 -18.27 -12.74 -0.26
N PRO A 38 -19.05 -13.22 -1.24
CA PRO A 38 -18.61 -13.69 -2.57
C PRO A 38 -18.52 -12.56 -3.61
N PHE A 39 -17.50 -12.64 -4.47
CA PHE A 39 -17.39 -11.79 -5.67
C PHE A 39 -18.08 -12.48 -6.85
N ARG A 40 -18.75 -11.70 -7.70
CA ARG A 40 -19.58 -12.23 -8.79
C ARG A 40 -18.78 -12.57 -10.05
N ASP A 41 -17.75 -11.79 -10.33
CA ASP A 41 -16.86 -11.90 -11.49
C ASP A 41 -15.52 -11.22 -11.20
N PRO A 42 -14.47 -11.46 -12.03
CA PRO A 42 -13.15 -10.85 -11.81
C PRO A 42 -13.19 -9.32 -11.81
N ALA A 43 -14.07 -8.69 -12.61
CA ALA A 43 -14.19 -7.24 -12.69
C ALA A 43 -14.71 -6.64 -11.36
N ASP A 44 -15.63 -7.33 -10.69
CA ASP A 44 -16.09 -6.97 -9.34
C ASP A 44 -14.95 -7.02 -8.30
N LEU A 45 -14.08 -8.03 -8.38
CA LEU A 45 -12.89 -8.14 -7.53
C LEU A 45 -11.87 -7.03 -7.83
N GLU A 46 -11.64 -6.70 -9.11
CA GLU A 46 -10.75 -5.62 -9.53
C GLU A 46 -11.24 -4.26 -9.03
N LEU A 47 -12.54 -3.98 -9.19
CA LEU A 47 -13.16 -2.75 -8.69
C LEU A 47 -13.10 -2.67 -7.16
N ALA A 48 -13.36 -3.77 -6.46
CA ALA A 48 -13.24 -3.84 -5.01
C ALA A 48 -11.79 -3.57 -4.58
N THR A 49 -10.82 -4.14 -5.28
CA THR A 49 -9.38 -3.93 -5.01
C THR A 49 -9.01 -2.47 -5.22
N PHE A 50 -9.45 -1.85 -6.31
CA PHE A 50 -9.19 -0.43 -6.59
C PHE A 50 -9.76 0.48 -5.49
N ARG A 51 -11.01 0.22 -5.06
CA ARG A 51 -11.64 0.96 -3.96
C ARG A 51 -10.90 0.77 -2.64
N TRP A 52 -10.44 -0.46 -2.37
CA TRP A 52 -9.69 -0.76 -1.16
C TRP A 52 -8.33 -0.07 -1.15
N VAL A 53 -7.60 -0.07 -2.26
CA VAL A 53 -6.32 0.65 -2.41
C VAL A 53 -6.51 2.15 -2.23
N SER A 54 -7.53 2.74 -2.87
CA SER A 54 -7.84 4.17 -2.71
C SER A 54 -8.17 4.52 -1.26
N TRP A 55 -8.99 3.71 -0.58
CA TRP A 55 -9.28 3.90 0.84
C TRP A 55 -8.04 3.72 1.72
N TRP A 56 -7.20 2.72 1.43
CA TRP A 56 -5.97 2.45 2.16
C TRP A 56 -5.01 3.65 2.11
N ASN A 57 -4.84 4.26 0.94
CA ASN A 57 -3.89 5.35 0.75
C ASN A 57 -4.41 6.71 1.25
N SER A 58 -5.68 7.03 1.01
CA SER A 58 -6.20 8.39 1.24
C SER A 58 -7.09 8.52 2.47
N LYS A 59 -7.50 7.42 3.13
CA LYS A 59 -8.44 7.45 4.26
C LYS A 59 -8.04 6.60 5.46
N ARG A 60 -7.23 5.56 5.29
CA ARG A 60 -6.79 4.71 6.41
C ARG A 60 -5.72 5.42 7.24
N LEU A 61 -6.05 5.73 8.48
CA LEU A 61 -5.11 6.29 9.44
C LEU A 61 -4.22 5.18 9.99
N ARG A 62 -2.90 5.42 10.00
CA ARG A 62 -1.94 4.49 10.59
C ARG A 62 -1.32 5.11 11.83
N GLN A 63 -1.50 4.46 12.98
CA GLN A 63 -0.92 4.94 14.24
C GLN A 63 0.61 5.06 14.16
N SER A 64 1.26 4.13 13.44
CA SER A 64 2.70 4.19 13.16
C SER A 64 3.15 5.43 12.38
N LEU A 65 2.24 6.11 11.66
CA LEU A 65 2.52 7.34 10.92
C LEU A 65 2.06 8.60 11.70
N GLY A 66 1.77 8.46 13.00
CA GLY A 66 1.23 9.55 13.82
C GLY A 66 -0.24 9.84 13.52
N CYS A 67 -1.04 8.79 13.27
CA CYS A 67 -2.46 8.91 12.88
C CYS A 67 -2.68 9.70 11.59
N ARG A 68 -1.75 9.56 10.64
CA ARG A 68 -1.85 10.12 9.29
C ARG A 68 -2.15 9.04 8.27
N THR A 69 -2.66 9.46 7.11
CA THR A 69 -2.79 8.59 5.95
C THR A 69 -1.44 8.44 5.24
N PRO A 70 -1.20 7.33 4.51
CA PRO A 70 -0.01 7.16 3.69
C PRO A 70 0.25 8.35 2.74
N GLU A 71 -0.81 8.84 2.07
CA GLU A 71 -0.73 9.99 1.17
C GLU A 71 -0.23 11.27 1.88
N GLN A 72 -0.70 11.52 3.10
CA GLN A 72 -0.22 12.66 3.90
C GLN A 72 1.25 12.50 4.30
N ALA A 73 1.64 11.31 4.73
CA ALA A 73 3.03 11.04 5.11
C ALA A 73 3.99 11.20 3.92
N GLU A 74 3.58 10.75 2.73
CA GLU A 74 4.34 10.94 1.50
C GLU A 74 4.44 12.42 1.10
N THR A 75 3.33 13.17 1.19
CA THR A 75 3.33 14.61 0.92
C THR A 75 4.26 15.37 1.86
N GLU A 76 4.22 15.09 3.17
CA GLU A 76 5.12 15.70 4.16
C GLU A 76 6.58 15.34 3.87
N TYR A 77 6.87 14.09 3.51
CA TYR A 77 8.23 13.66 3.15
C TYR A 77 8.78 14.42 1.94
N TYR A 78 8.01 14.57 0.87
CA TYR A 78 8.46 15.32 -0.31
C TYR A 78 8.62 16.82 -0.03
N VAL A 79 7.78 17.40 0.84
CA VAL A 79 7.94 18.79 1.26
C VAL A 79 9.22 18.98 2.07
N ASP A 80 9.51 18.09 3.02
CA ASP A 80 10.73 18.12 3.86
C ASP A 80 12.01 17.92 3.04
N GLN A 81 12.00 17.02 2.04
CA GLN A 81 13.13 16.80 1.13
C GLN A 81 13.34 17.92 0.10
N SER A 82 12.36 18.83 -0.05
CA SER A 82 12.42 19.97 -0.99
C SER A 82 12.88 21.30 -0.36
N MET A 83 13.15 21.29 0.95
CA MET A 83 13.73 22.38 1.75
C MET A 83 15.24 22.19 1.96
#